data_AF-A0A0A0L5C4-F1
#
_entry.id   AF-A0A0A0L5C4-F1
#
_cell.length_a   1.000
_cell.length_b   1.000
_cell.length_c   1.000
_cell.angle_alpha   90.00
_cell.angle_beta   90.00
_cell.angle_gamma   90.00
#
_symmetry.space_group_name_H-M   'P 1'
#
loop_
_entity.id
_entity.type
_entity.pdbx_description
1 polymer ?
#
loop_
_entity_poly.entity_id
_entity_poly.type
_entity_poly.pdbx_seq_one_letter_code
_entity_poly.pdbx_strand_id
1 'polypeptide(L)'
;MALDVHMFEALNPSRFITFSFPNPCNSRSSLRIAVLDSPIRLTDSPSVAAMFVPPGLETDWIFSTESGHYHLLFDSPGISRLILVGDQEPVTGHDSLPIYNRQDSASTWSRLVVSLQPLLLALFPKSCFKNGIPEVPILSFVDNVIRRVVLERCIGSSVGEFLVENVEIERESFETREFRRRLRFKRMPNLIQTEIRLIPEDNLNLDGVEIQNIQFKPDTRVLVHPYLPPMVASLSLIASSIDKQIQTGHRPKALCVGVGGGALLSFLATHLDFEVMGVEMDVEVLRVAQQYFGLVENEFLHISIGDATEFLQYASKSVKKQKSESLGVHMSSLYDVIMFDLDSSDARNGMSSPPLEFVRRDVLLSARSVLSEHGILIVNVIPLDKFFFDTLVHEFRSIFDDLFQIDVDNGENFVVIASVCSIKSFPNVTKEEINSFSSRLRLFLPGAYMDSIKRI
;
A
#
# COMPACT_ATOMS: atom_id res chain seq x y z
N MET A 1 23.61 -21.44 -17.95
CA MET A 1 24.69 -20.55 -18.44
C MET A 1 25.99 -21.00 -17.79
N ALA A 2 27.07 -21.12 -18.55
CA ALA A 2 28.40 -21.20 -17.95
C ALA A 2 28.78 -19.77 -17.51
N LEU A 3 29.01 -19.57 -16.21
CA LEU A 3 29.48 -18.29 -15.68
C LEU A 3 30.98 -18.16 -15.97
N ASP A 4 31.41 -17.01 -16.49
CA ASP A 4 32.83 -16.67 -16.59
C ASP A 4 33.41 -16.53 -15.17
N VAL A 5 34.53 -17.21 -14.90
CA VAL A 5 35.21 -17.20 -13.60
C VAL A 5 35.65 -15.79 -13.21
N HIS A 6 35.92 -14.91 -14.19
CA HIS A 6 36.35 -13.53 -13.93
C HIS A 6 35.19 -12.54 -13.77
N MET A 7 33.95 -12.99 -13.95
CA MET A 7 32.78 -12.13 -14.00
C MET A 7 32.63 -11.25 -12.76
N PHE A 8 32.87 -11.79 -11.56
CA PHE A 8 32.65 -11.11 -10.28
C PHE A 8 33.87 -10.35 -9.74
N GLU A 9 34.99 -10.34 -10.46
CA GLU A 9 36.25 -9.75 -9.97
C GLU A 9 36.21 -8.23 -9.83
N ALA A 10 35.28 -7.54 -10.50
CA ALA A 10 35.06 -6.11 -10.39
C ALA A 10 33.57 -5.80 -10.17
N LEU A 11 33.30 -4.63 -9.61
CA LEU A 11 31.95 -4.06 -9.62
C LEU A 11 31.60 -3.54 -11.02
N ASN A 12 30.39 -3.80 -11.46
CA ASN A 12 29.81 -3.20 -12.66
C ASN A 12 28.50 -2.51 -12.27
N PRO A 13 28.38 -1.18 -12.37
CA PRO A 13 27.16 -0.47 -11.99
C PRO A 13 25.90 -1.10 -12.57
N SER A 14 24.88 -1.26 -11.74
CA SER A 14 23.60 -1.86 -12.11
C SER A 14 23.68 -3.31 -12.60
N ARG A 15 24.72 -4.06 -12.21
CA ARG A 15 24.78 -5.50 -12.48
C ARG A 15 23.62 -6.19 -11.77
N PHE A 16 22.93 -7.05 -12.49
CA PHE A 16 21.99 -8.03 -11.95
C PHE A 16 22.24 -9.40 -12.59
N ILE A 17 22.65 -10.39 -11.78
CA ILE A 17 22.93 -11.74 -12.28
C ILE A 17 22.30 -12.76 -11.33
N THR A 18 21.47 -13.65 -11.88
CA THR A 18 20.86 -14.76 -11.14
C THR A 18 21.32 -16.11 -11.68
N PHE A 19 21.63 -17.05 -10.80
CA PHE A 19 21.98 -18.41 -11.18
C PHE A 19 21.59 -19.44 -10.12
N SER A 20 21.44 -20.68 -10.53
CA SER A 20 21.17 -21.82 -9.65
C SER A 20 22.47 -22.42 -9.10
N PHE A 21 22.49 -22.77 -7.82
CA PHE A 21 23.60 -23.43 -7.15
C PHE A 21 23.09 -24.64 -6.36
N PRO A 22 23.79 -25.79 -6.33
CA PRO A 22 23.33 -26.95 -5.55
C PRO A 22 23.19 -26.61 -4.05
N ASN A 23 22.09 -26.97 -3.41
CA ASN A 23 21.92 -26.70 -1.98
C ASN A 23 22.80 -27.70 -1.16
N PRO A 24 23.83 -27.21 -0.43
CA PRO A 24 24.76 -28.09 0.28
C PRO A 24 24.13 -28.75 1.51
N CYS A 25 23.00 -28.22 2.00
CA CYS A 25 22.28 -28.76 3.15
C CYS A 25 21.08 -29.63 2.74
N ASN A 26 20.63 -29.58 1.48
CA ASN A 26 19.52 -30.36 0.96
C ASN A 26 19.77 -30.79 -0.49
N SER A 27 20.14 -32.05 -0.71
CA SER A 27 20.44 -32.58 -2.05
C SER A 27 19.25 -32.63 -3.02
N ARG A 28 18.03 -32.39 -2.53
CA ARG A 28 16.81 -32.38 -3.34
C ARG A 28 16.39 -30.98 -3.79
N SER A 29 17.07 -29.92 -3.32
CA SER A 29 16.79 -28.55 -3.73
C SER A 29 18.03 -27.88 -4.34
N SER A 30 17.78 -26.80 -5.07
CA SER A 30 18.81 -25.87 -5.51
C SER A 30 18.58 -24.54 -4.84
N LEU A 31 19.64 -23.75 -4.70
CA LEU A 31 19.59 -22.37 -4.26
C LEU A 31 19.55 -21.46 -5.48
N ARG A 32 18.74 -20.41 -5.43
CA ARG A 32 18.88 -19.25 -6.30
C ARG A 32 19.86 -18.29 -5.65
N ILE A 33 20.92 -17.96 -6.39
CA ILE A 33 21.87 -16.90 -6.04
C ILE A 33 21.59 -15.70 -6.95
N ALA A 34 21.38 -14.53 -6.37
CA ALA A 34 21.31 -13.27 -7.11
C ALA A 34 22.44 -12.35 -6.65
N VAL A 35 23.16 -11.76 -7.61
CA VAL A 35 24.27 -10.84 -7.35
C VAL A 35 23.95 -9.50 -7.98
N LEU A 36 23.94 -8.48 -7.13
CA LEU A 36 23.58 -7.11 -7.48
C LEU A 36 24.70 -6.14 -7.15
N ASP A 37 25.03 -5.26 -8.07
CA ASP A 37 25.96 -4.15 -7.81
C ASP A 37 25.20 -2.82 -7.79
N SER A 38 25.55 -1.95 -6.84
CA SER A 38 24.95 -0.63 -6.72
C SER A 38 25.16 0.19 -8.00
N PRO A 39 24.13 0.92 -8.49
CA PRO A 39 24.30 1.87 -9.57
C PRO A 39 25.20 3.05 -9.18
N ILE A 40 25.31 3.32 -7.88
CA ILE A 40 26.08 4.43 -7.33
C ILE A 40 27.43 3.90 -6.85
N ARG A 41 28.52 4.54 -7.29
CA ARG A 41 29.83 4.29 -6.70
C ARG A 41 29.91 4.95 -5.34
N LEU A 42 29.86 4.14 -4.29
CA LEU A 42 29.81 4.62 -2.90
C LEU A 42 31.20 4.96 -2.34
N THR A 43 32.21 4.14 -2.63
CA THR A 43 33.55 4.24 -2.02
C THR A 43 34.63 3.60 -2.91
N ASP A 44 35.90 3.97 -2.66
CA ASP A 44 37.06 3.31 -3.29
C ASP A 44 37.30 1.88 -2.75
N SER A 45 36.77 1.60 -1.56
CA SER A 45 36.79 0.28 -0.91
C SER A 45 35.36 -0.29 -0.87
N PRO A 46 34.99 -1.19 -1.80
CA PRO A 46 33.62 -1.65 -1.92
C PRO A 46 33.24 -2.56 -0.76
N SER A 47 32.03 -2.35 -0.22
CA SER A 47 31.42 -3.21 0.78
C SER A 47 30.52 -4.25 0.09
N VAL A 48 30.60 -5.50 0.54
CA VAL A 48 29.79 -6.60 0.00
C VAL A 48 29.07 -7.26 1.16
N ALA A 49 27.80 -7.56 0.98
CA ALA A 49 27.01 -8.29 1.96
C ALA A 49 26.20 -9.41 1.31
N ALA A 50 25.90 -10.43 2.10
CA ALA A 50 24.98 -11.50 1.70
C ALA A 50 23.70 -11.41 2.53
N MET A 51 22.57 -11.73 1.92
CA MET A 51 21.28 -11.84 2.58
C MET A 51 20.68 -13.21 2.25
N PHE A 52 20.23 -13.90 3.27
CA PHE A 52 19.49 -15.14 3.09
C PHE A 52 17.99 -14.86 3.13
N VAL A 53 17.29 -15.34 2.11
CA VAL A 53 15.84 -15.14 1.99
C VAL A 53 15.14 -15.98 3.07
N PRO A 54 14.31 -15.38 3.94
CA PRO A 54 13.57 -16.14 4.93
C PRO A 54 12.71 -17.24 4.29
N PRO A 55 12.68 -18.46 4.85
CA PRO A 55 11.91 -19.56 4.27
C PRO A 55 10.43 -19.20 4.11
N GLY A 56 9.88 -19.43 2.93
CA GLY A 56 8.48 -19.13 2.59
C GLY A 56 8.25 -17.71 2.03
N LEU A 57 9.31 -16.89 1.91
CA LEU A 57 9.27 -15.58 1.27
C LEU A 57 9.97 -15.55 -0.10
N GLU A 58 10.47 -16.68 -0.62
CA GLU A 58 11.27 -16.74 -1.86
C GLU A 58 10.53 -16.24 -3.10
N THR A 59 9.20 -16.32 -3.07
CA THR A 59 8.29 -15.85 -4.13
C THR A 59 7.81 -14.42 -3.92
N ASP A 60 7.96 -13.86 -2.72
CA ASP A 60 7.64 -12.45 -2.46
C ASP A 60 8.52 -11.55 -3.34
N TRP A 61 7.94 -10.48 -3.87
CA TRP A 61 8.59 -9.64 -4.88
C TRP A 61 9.95 -9.09 -4.47
N ILE A 62 10.07 -8.72 -3.20
CA ILE A 62 11.30 -8.16 -2.63
C ILE A 62 12.47 -9.15 -2.73
N PHE A 63 12.17 -10.45 -2.78
CA PHE A 63 13.15 -11.51 -2.92
C PHE A 63 13.13 -12.18 -4.30
N SER A 64 12.11 -11.97 -5.12
CA SER A 64 11.94 -12.70 -6.39
C SER A 64 12.24 -11.90 -7.65
N THR A 65 12.33 -10.57 -7.56
CA THR A 65 12.49 -9.67 -8.71
C THR A 65 13.74 -8.79 -8.62
N GLU A 66 14.25 -8.34 -9.77
CA GLU A 66 15.38 -7.41 -9.84
C GLU A 66 15.11 -6.11 -9.07
N SER A 67 13.95 -5.49 -9.30
CA SER A 67 13.55 -4.26 -8.61
C SER A 67 13.45 -4.44 -7.09
N GLY A 68 12.98 -5.59 -6.63
CA GLY A 68 12.93 -5.91 -5.20
C GLY A 68 14.29 -6.08 -4.54
N HIS A 69 15.22 -6.67 -5.27
CA HIS A 69 16.60 -6.78 -4.80
C HIS A 69 17.30 -5.42 -4.75
N TYR A 70 16.98 -4.50 -5.67
CA TYR A 70 17.45 -3.12 -5.58
C TYR A 70 16.87 -2.39 -4.37
N HIS A 71 15.61 -2.62 -4.02
CA HIS A 71 15.02 -2.06 -2.79
C HIS A 71 15.81 -2.49 -1.55
N LEU A 72 16.09 -3.79 -1.41
CA LEU A 72 16.93 -4.31 -0.32
C LEU A 72 18.34 -3.70 -0.30
N LEU A 73 18.94 -3.46 -1.47
CA LEU A 73 20.25 -2.84 -1.60
C LEU A 73 20.22 -1.37 -1.15
N PHE A 74 19.20 -0.61 -1.51
CA PHE A 74 19.06 0.80 -1.14
C PHE A 74 18.73 0.99 0.34
N ASP A 75 17.98 0.07 0.94
CA ASP A 75 17.73 0.02 2.39
C ASP A 75 18.97 -0.39 3.21
N SER A 76 20.03 -0.85 2.54
CA SER A 76 21.28 -1.28 3.15
C SER A 76 22.40 -0.26 2.87
N PRO A 77 22.45 0.88 3.59
CA PRO A 77 23.36 1.97 3.27
C PRO A 77 24.83 1.52 3.33
N GLY A 78 25.59 1.90 2.30
CA GLY A 78 27.02 1.60 2.19
C GLY A 78 27.35 0.27 1.49
N ILE A 79 26.37 -0.58 1.19
CA ILE A 79 26.61 -1.83 0.45
C ILE A 79 26.80 -1.54 -1.04
N SER A 80 27.92 -2.00 -1.59
CA SER A 80 28.27 -1.84 -3.01
C SER A 80 27.87 -3.07 -3.84
N ARG A 81 27.84 -4.27 -3.23
CA ARG A 81 27.31 -5.50 -3.82
C ARG A 81 26.46 -6.27 -2.82
N LEU A 82 25.26 -6.65 -3.22
CA LEU A 82 24.38 -7.52 -2.44
C LEU A 82 24.28 -8.90 -3.10
N ILE A 83 24.43 -9.94 -2.29
CA ILE A 83 24.28 -11.34 -2.71
C ILE A 83 23.05 -11.91 -2.00
N LEU A 84 21.96 -12.14 -2.73
CA LEU A 84 20.80 -12.87 -2.19
C LEU A 84 20.95 -14.37 -2.40
N VAL A 85 20.62 -15.13 -1.35
CA VAL A 85 20.59 -16.59 -1.36
C VAL A 85 19.23 -17.04 -0.87
N GLY A 86 18.44 -17.71 -1.72
CA GLY A 86 17.17 -18.31 -1.34
C GLY A 86 17.01 -19.69 -1.93
N ASP A 87 16.08 -20.50 -1.41
CA ASP A 87 15.74 -21.75 -2.07
C ASP A 87 15.11 -21.46 -3.44
N GLN A 88 15.49 -22.28 -4.42
CA GLN A 88 14.84 -22.30 -5.72
C GLN A 88 13.66 -23.25 -5.61
N GLU A 89 12.44 -22.73 -5.74
CA GLU A 89 11.25 -23.56 -5.69
C GLU A 89 11.31 -24.69 -6.74
N PRO A 90 10.90 -25.92 -6.38
CA PRO A 90 10.48 -26.89 -7.38
C PRO A 90 9.19 -26.39 -8.04
N VAL A 91 9.07 -26.54 -9.35
CA VAL A 91 7.88 -26.21 -10.19
C VAL A 91 6.69 -27.14 -9.88
N THR A 92 6.55 -27.61 -8.64
CA THR A 92 5.52 -28.58 -8.26
C THR A 92 4.30 -27.84 -7.72
N GLY A 93 3.22 -27.90 -8.49
CA GLY A 93 1.88 -27.41 -8.15
C GLY A 93 1.27 -28.20 -6.99
N HIS A 94 1.68 -27.88 -5.76
CA HIS A 94 0.93 -28.27 -4.58
C HIS A 94 -0.16 -27.22 -4.32
N ASP A 95 -1.42 -27.64 -4.46
CA ASP A 95 -2.65 -26.87 -4.20
C ASP A 95 -2.81 -26.39 -2.73
N SER A 96 -1.82 -26.62 -1.86
CA SER A 96 -1.87 -26.13 -0.48
C SER A 96 -1.52 -24.64 -0.43
N LEU A 97 -2.43 -23.84 0.12
CA LEU A 97 -2.19 -22.42 0.37
C LEU A 97 -1.01 -22.25 1.35
N PRO A 98 -0.04 -21.38 1.05
CA PRO A 98 1.19 -21.28 1.83
C PRO A 98 0.92 -20.68 3.20
N ILE A 99 1.53 -21.28 4.22
CA ILE A 99 1.61 -20.77 5.58
C ILE A 99 3.06 -20.35 5.82
N TYR A 100 3.27 -19.08 6.11
CA TYR A 100 4.55 -18.56 6.55
C TYR A 100 4.51 -18.36 8.07
N ASN A 101 5.55 -18.87 8.73
CA ASN A 101 5.83 -18.61 10.13
C ASN A 101 7.24 -18.06 10.21
N ARG A 102 7.40 -16.87 10.81
CA ARG A 102 8.71 -16.31 11.10
C ARG A 102 9.47 -17.29 11.99
N GLN A 103 10.56 -17.83 11.47
CA GLN A 103 11.44 -18.71 12.21
C GLN A 103 12.60 -17.92 12.80
N ASP A 104 13.04 -18.31 13.99
CA ASP A 104 14.35 -17.93 14.51
C ASP A 104 15.42 -18.71 13.72
N SER A 105 15.72 -18.16 12.55
CA SER A 105 16.48 -18.84 11.51
C SER A 105 17.99 -18.82 11.74
N ALA A 106 18.44 -18.28 12.89
CA ALA A 106 19.84 -18.19 13.28
C ALA A 106 20.57 -19.55 13.21
N SER A 107 19.90 -20.63 13.64
CA SER A 107 20.49 -21.98 13.62
C SER A 107 20.56 -22.59 12.21
N THR A 108 19.53 -22.42 11.39
CA THR A 108 19.49 -22.92 10.00
C THR A 108 20.51 -22.18 9.12
N TRP A 109 20.57 -20.85 9.24
CA TRP A 109 21.52 -20.05 8.47
C TRP A 109 22.97 -20.33 8.85
N SER A 110 23.26 -20.62 10.13
CA SER A 110 24.64 -20.89 10.56
C SER A 110 25.32 -22.01 9.75
N ARG A 111 24.59 -23.08 9.41
CA ARG A 111 25.12 -24.20 8.61
C ARG A 111 25.28 -23.84 7.14
N LEU A 112 24.33 -23.10 6.57
CA LEU A 112 24.38 -22.66 5.18
C LEU A 112 25.48 -21.62 4.96
N VAL A 113 25.63 -20.66 5.88
CA VAL A 113 26.69 -19.64 5.85
C VAL A 113 28.07 -20.30 5.79
N VAL A 114 28.35 -21.28 6.66
CA VAL A 114 29.63 -21.99 6.66
C VAL A 114 29.84 -22.77 5.36
N SER A 115 28.80 -23.48 4.88
CA SER A 115 28.91 -24.32 3.68
C SER A 115 29.07 -23.50 2.40
N LEU A 116 28.46 -22.31 2.33
CA LEU A 116 28.50 -21.42 1.16
C LEU A 116 29.62 -20.39 1.23
N GLN A 117 30.39 -20.32 2.32
CA GLN A 117 31.48 -19.35 2.47
C GLN A 117 32.44 -19.32 1.27
N PRO A 118 32.88 -20.46 0.68
CA PRO A 118 33.73 -20.43 -0.51
C PRO A 118 33.04 -19.79 -1.73
N LEU A 119 31.75 -20.06 -1.92
CA LEU A 119 30.95 -19.45 -2.98
C LEU A 119 30.81 -17.94 -2.75
N LEU A 120 30.43 -17.53 -1.54
CA LEU A 120 30.25 -16.12 -1.20
C LEU A 120 31.55 -15.34 -1.45
N LEU A 121 32.70 -15.86 -1.01
CA LEU A 121 34.01 -15.24 -1.28
C LEU A 121 34.34 -15.18 -2.77
N ALA A 122 33.97 -16.19 -3.58
CA ALA A 122 34.17 -16.15 -5.03
C ALA A 122 33.35 -15.05 -5.73
N LEU A 123 32.30 -14.55 -5.08
CA LEU A 123 31.47 -13.46 -5.59
C LEU A 123 31.96 -12.07 -5.14
N PHE A 124 33.04 -11.96 -4.37
CA PHE A 124 33.61 -10.68 -3.97
C PHE A 124 34.47 -10.07 -5.09
N PRO A 125 34.47 -8.72 -5.25
CA PRO A 125 35.45 -8.03 -6.07
C PRO A 125 36.88 -8.31 -5.58
N LYS A 126 37.83 -8.44 -6.51
CA LYS A 126 39.27 -8.63 -6.20
C LYS A 126 39.82 -7.53 -5.30
N SER A 127 39.31 -6.30 -5.42
CA SER A 127 39.72 -5.17 -4.59
C SER A 127 39.48 -5.37 -3.09
N CYS A 128 38.51 -6.20 -2.70
CA CYS A 128 38.22 -6.51 -1.29
C CYS A 128 39.33 -7.37 -0.64
N PHE A 129 40.12 -8.08 -1.45
CA PHE A 129 41.16 -9.00 -0.94
C PHE A 129 42.51 -8.33 -0.69
N LYS A 130 42.64 -7.01 -0.93
CA LYS A 130 43.90 -6.26 -0.77
C LYS A 130 44.48 -6.36 0.64
N ASN A 131 43.61 -6.48 1.65
CA ASN A 131 43.98 -6.51 3.06
C ASN A 131 43.78 -7.90 3.71
N GLY A 132 43.70 -8.97 2.90
CA GLY A 132 43.44 -10.34 3.36
C GLY A 132 42.07 -10.86 2.95
N ILE A 133 41.63 -11.96 3.57
CA ILE A 133 40.31 -12.55 3.31
C ILE A 133 39.24 -11.66 3.95
N PRO A 134 38.29 -11.10 3.18
CA PRO A 134 37.25 -10.25 3.75
C PRO A 134 36.24 -11.07 4.56
N GLU A 135 35.64 -10.45 5.57
CA GLU A 135 34.45 -10.98 6.20
C GLU A 135 33.24 -10.82 5.27
N VAL A 136 32.25 -11.68 5.44
CA VAL A 136 30.98 -11.61 4.69
C VAL A 136 29.89 -11.18 5.66
N PRO A 137 29.57 -9.87 5.77
CA PRO A 137 28.41 -9.40 6.50
C PRO A 137 27.15 -10.10 6.03
N ILE A 138 26.41 -10.69 6.97
CA ILE A 138 25.12 -11.32 6.72
C ILE A 138 24.03 -10.35 7.17
N LEU A 139 23.25 -9.84 6.20
CA LEU A 139 22.09 -8.99 6.46
C LEU A 139 20.88 -9.86 6.76
N SER A 140 20.06 -9.40 7.70
CA SER A 140 18.76 -9.99 8.02
C SER A 140 17.65 -9.09 7.50
N PHE A 141 16.66 -9.67 6.84
CA PHE A 141 15.39 -9.00 6.59
C PHE A 141 14.50 -9.18 7.81
N VAL A 142 14.07 -8.08 8.42
CA VAL A 142 13.13 -8.09 9.55
C VAL A 142 11.92 -7.24 9.14
N ASP A 143 10.79 -7.89 8.90
CA ASP A 143 9.50 -7.21 8.79
C ASP A 143 8.79 -7.21 10.16
N ASN A 144 7.53 -6.81 10.20
CA ASN A 144 6.67 -6.94 11.38
C ASN A 144 5.70 -8.13 11.30
N VAL A 145 5.80 -9.00 10.30
CA VAL A 145 4.93 -10.17 10.14
C VAL A 145 5.50 -11.39 10.87
N ILE A 146 4.81 -11.82 11.92
CA ILE A 146 5.13 -13.05 12.67
C ILE A 146 4.61 -14.27 11.91
N ARG A 147 3.37 -14.23 11.42
CA ARG A 147 2.75 -15.32 10.67
C ARG A 147 1.92 -14.78 9.52
N ARG A 148 1.80 -15.55 8.44
CA ARG A 148 0.97 -15.25 7.27
C ARG A 148 0.28 -16.52 6.80
N VAL A 149 -1.03 -16.43 6.59
CA VAL A 149 -1.86 -17.52 6.06
C VAL A 149 -2.65 -16.99 4.88
N VAL A 150 -2.39 -17.53 3.70
CA VAL A 150 -3.19 -17.22 2.50
C VAL A 150 -4.54 -17.93 2.63
N LEU A 151 -5.62 -17.17 2.52
CA LEU A 151 -7.00 -17.66 2.59
C LEU A 151 -7.54 -18.03 1.20
N GLU A 152 -7.22 -17.23 0.19
CA GLU A 152 -7.68 -17.46 -1.17
C GLU A 152 -6.71 -16.83 -2.19
N ARG A 153 -6.51 -17.51 -3.32
CA ARG A 153 -5.91 -16.92 -4.53
C ARG A 153 -7.02 -16.68 -5.54
N CYS A 154 -7.12 -15.47 -6.05
CA CYS A 154 -8.17 -15.03 -6.96
C CYS A 154 -7.56 -14.50 -8.25
N ILE A 155 -8.37 -14.44 -9.32
CA ILE A 155 -7.99 -13.81 -10.58
C ILE A 155 -9.11 -12.88 -10.99
N GLY A 156 -8.84 -11.57 -10.90
CA GLY A 156 -9.74 -10.53 -11.37
C GLY A 156 -9.55 -10.24 -12.86
N SER A 157 -10.59 -9.74 -13.50
CA SER A 157 -10.58 -9.39 -14.93
C SER A 157 -9.67 -8.18 -15.23
N SER A 158 -9.50 -7.30 -14.26
CA SER A 158 -8.77 -6.03 -14.37
C SER A 158 -7.51 -6.04 -13.53
N VAL A 159 -7.57 -6.57 -12.30
CA VAL A 159 -6.41 -6.55 -11.38
C VAL A 159 -5.46 -7.75 -11.58
N GLY A 160 -5.89 -8.77 -12.34
CA GLY A 160 -5.13 -10.01 -12.53
C GLY A 160 -5.13 -10.90 -11.29
N GLU A 161 -4.06 -11.66 -11.07
CA GLU A 161 -3.95 -12.53 -9.89
C GLU A 161 -3.77 -11.71 -8.61
N PHE A 162 -4.48 -12.08 -7.55
CA PHE A 162 -4.35 -11.45 -6.23
C PHE A 162 -4.60 -12.44 -5.09
N LEU A 163 -4.18 -12.03 -3.89
CA LEU A 163 -4.19 -12.84 -2.68
C LEU A 163 -4.99 -12.17 -1.58
N VAL A 164 -5.72 -12.99 -0.83
CA VAL A 164 -6.30 -12.65 0.47
C VAL A 164 -5.52 -13.40 1.54
N GLU A 165 -4.99 -12.69 2.53
CA GLU A 165 -4.18 -13.31 3.58
C GLU A 165 -4.49 -12.73 4.96
N ASN A 166 -4.46 -13.59 5.98
CA ASN A 166 -4.40 -13.15 7.37
C ASN A 166 -2.94 -13.10 7.80
N VAL A 167 -2.57 -12.05 8.53
CA VAL A 167 -1.23 -11.87 9.09
C VAL A 167 -1.31 -11.62 10.58
N GLU A 168 -0.35 -12.15 11.31
CA GLU A 168 -0.07 -11.80 12.70
C GLU A 168 1.09 -10.81 12.71
N ILE A 169 0.87 -9.65 13.34
CA ILE A 169 1.82 -8.54 13.37
C ILE A 169 2.47 -8.46 14.75
N GLU A 170 3.78 -8.26 14.75
CA GLU A 170 4.58 -8.02 15.93
C GLU A 170 4.26 -6.64 16.54
N ARG A 171 4.00 -6.63 17.84
CA ARG A 171 3.80 -5.42 18.64
C ARG A 171 4.94 -5.25 19.63
N GLU A 172 5.26 -4.00 19.95
CA GLU A 172 6.19 -3.66 21.02
C GLU A 172 5.67 -4.10 22.41
N SER A 173 4.35 -4.16 22.58
CA SER A 173 3.70 -4.63 23.82
C SER A 173 3.38 -6.13 23.76
N PHE A 174 3.85 -6.90 24.75
CA PHE A 174 3.65 -8.35 24.85
C PHE A 174 2.21 -8.80 25.20
N GLU A 175 1.27 -7.87 25.43
CA GLU A 175 -0.01 -8.20 26.07
C GLU A 175 -1.11 -8.67 25.09
N THR A 176 -1.05 -8.31 23.80
CA THR A 176 -2.07 -8.75 22.82
C THR A 176 -1.50 -8.98 21.43
N ARG A 177 -1.83 -10.13 20.83
CA ARG A 177 -1.53 -10.45 19.42
C ARG A 177 -2.34 -9.52 18.52
N GLU A 178 -1.71 -8.96 17.49
CA GLU A 178 -2.41 -8.18 16.47
C GLU A 178 -2.60 -9.01 15.19
N PHE A 179 -3.83 -9.09 14.73
CA PHE A 179 -4.17 -9.77 13.49
C PHE A 179 -4.69 -8.77 12.47
N ARG A 180 -4.26 -8.90 11.23
CA ARG A 180 -4.75 -8.11 10.11
C ARG A 180 -5.10 -9.01 8.93
N ARG A 181 -5.99 -8.54 8.08
CA ARG A 181 -6.30 -9.15 6.79
C ARG A 181 -5.81 -8.23 5.68
N ARG A 182 -5.10 -8.79 4.70
CA ARG A 182 -4.52 -8.07 3.58
C ARG A 182 -5.12 -8.55 2.26
N LEU A 183 -5.36 -7.59 1.37
CA LEU A 183 -5.57 -7.79 -0.06
C LEU A 183 -4.28 -7.38 -0.78
N ARG A 184 -3.70 -8.26 -1.59
CA ARG A 184 -2.46 -7.97 -2.33
C ARG A 184 -2.59 -8.37 -3.79
N PHE A 185 -2.41 -7.41 -4.70
CA PHE A 185 -2.36 -7.70 -6.13
C PHE A 185 -0.97 -8.19 -6.51
N LYS A 186 -0.90 -9.31 -7.24
CA LYS A 186 0.39 -9.88 -7.67
C LYS A 186 1.12 -8.99 -8.66
N ARG A 187 0.38 -8.15 -9.41
CA ARG A 187 0.96 -7.13 -10.30
C ARG A 187 1.67 -6.00 -9.55
N MET A 188 1.23 -5.68 -8.32
CA MET A 188 1.81 -4.65 -7.45
C MET A 188 2.18 -5.25 -6.08
N PRO A 189 3.09 -6.23 -6.04
CA PRO A 189 3.29 -7.09 -4.87
C PRO A 189 3.88 -6.35 -3.66
N ASN A 190 4.42 -5.14 -3.82
CA ASN A 190 4.94 -4.34 -2.68
C ASN A 190 3.87 -3.52 -2.00
N LEU A 191 2.76 -3.30 -2.69
CA LEU A 191 1.66 -2.53 -2.18
C LEU A 191 0.63 -3.49 -1.60
N ILE A 192 0.41 -3.36 -0.30
CA ILE A 192 -0.81 -3.88 0.29
C ILE A 192 -1.95 -2.99 -0.20
N GLN A 193 -2.91 -3.56 -0.90
CA GLN A 193 -4.01 -2.81 -1.53
C GLN A 193 -5.07 -2.44 -0.50
N THR A 194 -5.28 -3.33 0.47
CA THR A 194 -6.13 -3.04 1.63
C THR A 194 -5.63 -3.84 2.80
N GLU A 195 -5.58 -3.19 3.96
CA GLU A 195 -5.30 -3.83 5.23
C GLU A 195 -6.39 -3.46 6.25
N ILE A 196 -7.00 -4.46 6.87
CA ILE A 196 -7.99 -4.26 7.93
C ILE A 196 -7.59 -5.04 9.17
N ARG A 197 -7.83 -4.47 10.35
CA ARG A 197 -7.63 -5.16 11.62
C ARG A 197 -8.66 -6.27 11.79
N LEU A 198 -8.27 -7.37 12.40
CA LEU A 198 -9.15 -8.49 12.75
C LEU A 198 -9.29 -8.60 14.27
N ILE A 199 -10.50 -8.90 14.72
CA ILE A 199 -10.81 -9.24 16.11
C ILE A 199 -11.30 -10.69 16.15
N PRO A 200 -10.77 -11.54 17.05
CA PRO A 200 -11.32 -12.87 17.29
C PRO A 200 -12.80 -12.81 17.68
N GLU A 201 -13.64 -13.69 17.15
CA GLU A 201 -15.07 -13.68 17.48
C GLU A 201 -15.36 -14.10 18.93
N ASP A 202 -14.60 -15.07 19.44
CA ASP A 202 -14.67 -15.53 20.82
C ASP A 202 -13.59 -14.89 21.69
N ASN A 203 -13.91 -14.62 22.96
CA ASN A 203 -12.94 -14.22 24.00
C ASN A 203 -12.09 -15.42 24.46
N LEU A 204 -11.48 -16.15 23.53
CA LEU A 204 -10.60 -17.27 23.82
C LEU A 204 -9.25 -16.74 24.33
N ASN A 205 -8.62 -17.48 25.25
CA ASN A 205 -7.19 -17.31 25.45
C ASN A 205 -6.49 -17.76 24.15
N LEU A 206 -5.78 -16.84 23.50
CA LEU A 206 -5.11 -17.05 22.22
C LEU A 206 -3.68 -17.60 22.38
N ASP A 207 -3.23 -17.85 23.61
CA ASP A 207 -1.92 -18.42 23.90
C ASP A 207 -1.77 -19.78 23.21
N GLY A 208 -0.79 -19.88 22.31
CA GLY A 208 -0.49 -21.11 21.58
C GLY A 208 -1.48 -21.46 20.45
N VAL A 209 -2.55 -20.69 20.25
CA VAL A 209 -3.53 -20.95 19.18
C VAL A 209 -2.99 -20.48 17.84
N GLU A 210 -2.93 -21.37 16.85
CA GLU A 210 -2.52 -21.01 15.50
C GLU A 210 -3.56 -20.12 14.81
N ILE A 211 -3.10 -19.09 14.08
CA ILE A 211 -3.96 -18.12 13.39
C ILE A 211 -5.02 -18.75 12.47
N GLN A 212 -4.71 -19.90 11.86
CA GLN A 212 -5.63 -20.64 10.99
C GLN A 212 -6.83 -21.25 11.70
N ASN A 213 -6.75 -21.43 13.02
CA ASN A 213 -7.80 -22.03 13.84
C ASN A 213 -8.67 -20.96 14.54
N ILE A 214 -8.45 -19.67 14.25
CA ILE A 214 -9.17 -18.56 14.87
C ILE A 214 -10.22 -18.04 13.88
N GLN A 215 -11.46 -17.90 14.36
CA GLN A 215 -12.51 -17.19 13.64
C GLN A 215 -12.39 -15.69 13.91
N PHE A 216 -12.41 -14.90 12.84
CA PHE A 216 -12.16 -13.48 12.90
C PHE A 216 -13.30 -12.70 12.27
N LYS A 217 -13.66 -11.59 12.92
CA LYS A 217 -14.44 -10.51 12.32
C LYS A 217 -13.55 -9.31 11.97
N PRO A 218 -13.78 -8.63 10.84
CA PRO A 218 -13.11 -7.37 10.54
C PRO A 218 -13.49 -6.26 11.53
N ASP A 219 -12.51 -5.50 11.99
CA ASP A 219 -12.68 -4.29 12.81
C ASP A 219 -12.69 -3.06 11.92
N THR A 220 -13.90 -2.59 11.55
CA THR A 220 -14.06 -1.41 10.70
C THR A 220 -13.85 -0.09 11.43
N ARG A 221 -13.60 -0.10 12.76
CA ARG A 221 -13.39 1.13 13.56
C ARG A 221 -11.97 1.67 13.46
N VAL A 222 -11.02 0.85 13.05
CA VAL A 222 -9.60 1.22 13.02
C VAL A 222 -9.06 1.09 11.61
N LEU A 223 -8.65 2.21 11.04
CA LEU A 223 -7.94 2.26 9.77
C LEU A 223 -6.45 1.99 10.03
N VAL A 224 -6.01 0.75 9.77
CA VAL A 224 -4.61 0.34 9.97
C VAL A 224 -3.72 0.57 8.74
N HIS A 225 -4.34 0.78 7.57
CA HIS A 225 -3.59 1.02 6.35
C HIS A 225 -3.03 2.46 6.32
N PRO A 226 -1.71 2.68 6.14
CA PRO A 226 -1.04 3.92 6.56
C PRO A 226 -1.62 5.23 6.00
N TYR A 227 -2.04 5.26 4.73
CA TYR A 227 -2.53 6.47 4.08
C TYR A 227 -4.03 6.73 4.27
N LEU A 228 -4.82 5.74 4.73
CA LEU A 228 -6.26 5.91 4.95
C LEU A 228 -6.58 6.89 6.10
N PRO A 229 -5.92 6.85 7.28
CA PRO A 229 -6.13 7.84 8.32
C PRO A 229 -5.84 9.28 7.84
N PRO A 230 -4.72 9.61 7.16
CA PRO A 230 -4.51 10.92 6.55
C PRO A 230 -5.59 11.33 5.53
N MET A 231 -6.04 10.40 4.66
CA MET A 231 -7.14 10.68 3.73
C MET A 231 -8.41 11.09 4.47
N VAL A 232 -8.78 10.38 5.53
CA VAL A 232 -9.97 10.73 6.32
C VAL A 232 -9.75 12.00 7.16
N ALA A 233 -8.54 12.22 7.69
CA ALA A 233 -8.19 13.44 8.43
C ALA A 233 -8.35 14.72 7.57
N SER A 234 -8.19 14.60 6.26
CA SER A 234 -8.40 15.68 5.29
C SER A 234 -9.83 16.24 5.31
N LEU A 235 -10.83 15.46 5.75
CA LEU A 235 -12.20 15.94 5.94
C LEU A 235 -12.31 17.08 6.97
N SER A 236 -11.30 17.24 7.83
CA SER A 236 -11.22 18.37 8.76
C SER A 236 -11.24 19.74 8.05
N LEU A 237 -10.73 19.81 6.80
CA LEU A 237 -10.75 21.02 5.98
C LEU A 237 -12.15 21.52 5.64
N ILE A 238 -13.14 20.62 5.64
CA ILE A 238 -14.54 20.91 5.29
C ILE A 238 -15.50 20.60 6.44
N ALA A 239 -14.98 20.41 7.66
CA ALA A 239 -15.76 20.00 8.83
C ALA A 239 -16.96 20.92 9.08
N SER A 240 -16.79 22.24 8.96
CA SER A 240 -17.89 23.19 9.16
C SER A 240 -19.00 23.07 8.12
N SER A 241 -18.69 22.63 6.90
CA SER A 241 -19.69 22.38 5.86
C SER A 241 -20.46 21.11 6.17
N ILE A 242 -19.75 20.05 6.57
CA ILE A 242 -20.33 18.78 6.98
C ILE A 242 -21.24 18.96 8.20
N ASP A 243 -20.78 19.69 9.22
CA ASP A 243 -21.57 20.00 10.42
C ASP A 243 -22.90 20.69 10.07
N LYS A 244 -22.88 21.67 9.15
CA LYS A 244 -24.11 22.32 8.69
C LYS A 244 -25.07 21.33 8.02
N GLN A 245 -24.57 20.43 7.18
CA GLN A 245 -25.41 19.43 6.55
C GLN A 245 -26.05 18.50 7.58
N ILE A 246 -25.25 17.98 8.51
CA ILE A 246 -25.73 17.10 9.60
C ILE A 246 -26.77 17.83 10.45
N GLN A 247 -26.55 19.11 10.80
CA GLN A 247 -27.51 19.92 11.56
C GLN A 247 -28.83 20.14 10.81
N THR A 248 -28.81 20.15 9.48
CA THR A 248 -30.02 20.21 8.64
C THR A 248 -30.65 18.84 8.36
N GLY A 249 -30.14 17.76 8.97
CA GLY A 249 -30.66 16.40 8.83
C GLY A 249 -30.19 15.66 7.57
N HIS A 250 -29.17 16.17 6.87
CA HIS A 250 -28.60 15.53 5.68
C HIS A 250 -27.28 14.83 6.00
N ARG A 251 -27.05 13.67 5.40
CA ARG A 251 -25.76 12.98 5.45
C ARG A 251 -24.81 13.55 4.39
N PRO A 252 -23.54 13.78 4.72
CA PRO A 252 -22.55 14.18 3.73
C PRO A 252 -22.30 13.04 2.74
N LYS A 253 -21.96 13.38 1.49
CA LYS A 253 -21.82 12.41 0.39
C LYS A 253 -20.37 12.19 0.00
N ALA A 254 -19.95 10.92 -0.06
CA ALA A 254 -18.62 10.50 -0.48
C ALA A 254 -18.68 9.64 -1.74
N LEU A 255 -17.81 9.94 -2.71
CA LEU A 255 -17.50 9.06 -3.83
C LEU A 255 -16.10 8.48 -3.63
N CYS A 256 -15.99 7.17 -3.43
CA CYS A 256 -14.72 6.45 -3.35
C CYS A 256 -14.46 5.76 -4.69
N VAL A 257 -13.38 6.18 -5.36
CA VAL A 257 -12.92 5.60 -6.62
C VAL A 257 -11.81 4.62 -6.29
N GLY A 258 -12.06 3.34 -6.55
CA GLY A 258 -11.32 2.22 -5.98
C GLY A 258 -11.97 1.76 -4.68
N VAL A 259 -12.40 0.49 -4.64
CA VAL A 259 -13.00 -0.10 -3.43
C VAL A 259 -11.98 -0.92 -2.67
N GLY A 260 -11.16 -1.71 -3.37
CA GLY A 260 -10.25 -2.65 -2.73
C GLY A 260 -11.01 -3.60 -1.80
N GLY A 261 -10.53 -3.78 -0.56
CA GLY A 261 -11.25 -4.51 0.49
C GLY A 261 -12.35 -3.70 1.18
N GLY A 262 -12.60 -2.44 0.81
CA GLY A 262 -13.74 -1.66 1.32
C GLY A 262 -13.58 -1.08 2.73
N ALA A 263 -12.35 -1.03 3.27
CA ALA A 263 -12.07 -0.50 4.61
C ALA A 263 -12.43 0.99 4.73
N LEU A 264 -12.02 1.81 3.75
CA LEU A 264 -12.34 3.24 3.70
C LEU A 264 -13.86 3.47 3.63
N LEU A 265 -14.55 2.78 2.71
CA LEU A 265 -15.99 2.92 2.50
C LEU A 265 -16.77 2.53 3.77
N SER A 266 -16.44 1.39 4.36
CA SER A 266 -17.06 0.91 5.59
C SER A 266 -16.85 1.89 6.74
N PHE A 267 -15.66 2.49 6.84
CA PHE A 267 -15.36 3.46 7.87
C PHE A 267 -16.18 4.75 7.70
N LEU A 268 -16.23 5.30 6.48
CA LEU A 268 -17.00 6.51 6.17
C LEU A 268 -18.50 6.32 6.41
N ALA A 269 -19.07 5.20 5.98
CA ALA A 269 -20.50 4.93 6.16
C ALA A 269 -20.84 4.69 7.65
N THR A 270 -20.07 3.83 8.32
CA THR A 270 -20.41 3.34 9.68
C THR A 270 -20.02 4.32 10.78
N HIS A 271 -18.86 4.97 10.65
CA HIS A 271 -18.27 5.81 11.72
C HIS A 271 -18.24 7.28 11.35
N LEU A 272 -18.35 7.60 10.04
CA LEU A 272 -18.48 8.92 9.39
C LEU A 272 -19.90 9.49 9.22
N ASP A 273 -20.91 8.63 9.23
CA ASP A 273 -22.29 8.93 8.80
C ASP A 273 -22.42 9.42 7.35
N PHE A 274 -21.49 9.08 6.48
CA PHE A 274 -21.57 9.42 5.07
C PHE A 274 -22.55 8.52 4.32
N GLU A 275 -23.20 9.09 3.30
CA GLU A 275 -23.71 8.33 2.16
C GLU A 275 -22.54 8.09 1.20
N VAL A 276 -22.18 6.83 0.97
CA VAL A 276 -20.97 6.42 0.27
C VAL A 276 -21.33 5.71 -1.03
N MET A 277 -20.75 6.19 -2.13
CA MET A 277 -20.73 5.51 -3.42
C MET A 277 -19.33 4.98 -3.69
N GLY A 278 -19.16 3.66 -3.79
CA GLY A 278 -17.93 3.03 -4.26
C GLY A 278 -17.97 2.75 -5.76
N VAL A 279 -16.87 2.95 -6.47
CA VAL A 279 -16.72 2.51 -7.87
C VAL A 279 -15.54 1.55 -7.98
N GLU A 280 -15.80 0.34 -8.45
CA GLU A 280 -14.81 -0.72 -8.64
C GLU A 280 -14.98 -1.37 -10.00
N MET A 281 -13.88 -1.57 -10.71
CA MET A 281 -13.90 -2.19 -12.03
C MET A 281 -14.01 -3.71 -11.91
N ASP A 282 -13.36 -4.30 -10.91
CA ASP A 282 -13.16 -5.74 -10.83
C ASP A 282 -14.17 -6.42 -9.88
N VAL A 283 -15.09 -7.20 -10.47
CA VAL A 283 -16.12 -7.93 -9.73
C VAL A 283 -15.53 -8.93 -8.72
N GLU A 284 -14.36 -9.52 -9.00
CA GLU A 284 -13.74 -10.46 -8.06
C GLU A 284 -13.17 -9.75 -6.83
N VAL A 285 -12.68 -8.51 -7.00
CA VAL A 285 -12.27 -7.68 -5.86
C VAL A 285 -13.47 -7.39 -4.96
N LEU A 286 -14.63 -7.06 -5.54
CA LEU A 286 -15.86 -6.84 -4.78
C LEU A 286 -16.35 -8.09 -4.05
N ARG A 287 -16.34 -9.26 -4.70
CA ARG A 287 -16.68 -10.53 -4.05
C ARG A 287 -15.81 -10.74 -2.82
N VAL A 288 -14.50 -10.55 -2.98
CA VAL A 288 -13.54 -10.71 -1.88
C VAL A 288 -13.75 -9.68 -0.78
N ALA A 289 -14.01 -8.41 -1.11
CA ALA A 289 -14.31 -7.37 -0.14
C ALA A 289 -15.54 -7.72 0.71
N GLN A 290 -16.60 -8.24 0.09
CA GLN A 290 -17.82 -8.68 0.77
C GLN A 290 -17.57 -9.92 1.63
N GLN A 291 -16.92 -10.94 1.07
CA GLN A 291 -16.72 -12.23 1.71
C GLN A 291 -15.70 -12.19 2.86
N TYR A 292 -14.62 -11.41 2.70
CA TYR A 292 -13.48 -11.43 3.60
C TYR A 292 -13.24 -10.13 4.35
N PHE A 293 -13.69 -8.97 3.85
CA PHE A 293 -13.40 -7.69 4.52
C PHE A 293 -14.62 -7.07 5.19
N GLY A 294 -15.79 -7.71 5.09
CA GLY A 294 -17.02 -7.28 5.75
C GLY A 294 -17.68 -6.08 5.06
N LEU A 295 -17.39 -5.85 3.78
CA LEU A 295 -18.07 -4.83 2.98
C LEU A 295 -19.52 -5.25 2.76
N VAL A 296 -20.47 -4.39 3.16
CA VAL A 296 -21.91 -4.68 3.04
C VAL A 296 -22.63 -3.45 2.47
N GLU A 297 -23.25 -3.62 1.30
CA GLU A 297 -24.15 -2.60 0.74
C GLU A 297 -25.40 -2.45 1.61
N ASN A 298 -25.84 -1.21 1.79
CA ASN A 298 -27.00 -0.86 2.60
C ASN A 298 -27.62 0.45 2.09
N GLU A 299 -28.51 1.07 2.86
CA GLU A 299 -29.17 2.34 2.48
C GLU A 299 -28.18 3.51 2.26
N PHE A 300 -27.01 3.48 2.91
CA PHE A 300 -26.02 4.56 2.87
C PHE A 300 -24.68 4.13 2.27
N LEU A 301 -24.52 2.88 1.84
CA LEU A 301 -23.32 2.41 1.15
C LEU A 301 -23.75 1.62 -0.07
N HIS A 302 -23.41 2.15 -1.24
CA HIS A 302 -23.70 1.53 -2.53
C HIS A 302 -22.40 1.29 -3.29
N ILE A 303 -22.43 0.32 -4.20
CA ILE A 303 -21.29 -0.01 -5.07
C ILE A 303 -21.74 0.02 -6.54
N SER A 304 -20.94 0.65 -7.38
CA SER A 304 -21.10 0.64 -8.84
C SER A 304 -19.95 -0.12 -9.47
N ILE A 305 -20.28 -1.13 -10.28
CA ILE A 305 -19.29 -1.89 -11.04
C ILE A 305 -19.02 -1.16 -12.35
N GLY A 306 -17.78 -0.77 -12.60
CA GLY A 306 -17.36 -0.19 -13.88
C GLY A 306 -16.17 0.76 -13.81
N ASP A 307 -15.89 1.40 -14.94
CA ASP A 307 -14.80 2.35 -15.07
C ASP A 307 -15.10 3.65 -14.34
N ALA A 308 -14.22 4.04 -13.42
CA ALA A 308 -14.43 5.25 -12.63
C ALA A 308 -14.28 6.54 -13.44
N THR A 309 -13.48 6.56 -14.51
CA THR A 309 -13.41 7.72 -15.41
C THR A 309 -14.70 7.87 -16.21
N GLU A 310 -15.29 6.77 -16.70
CA GLU A 310 -16.59 6.78 -17.36
C GLU A 310 -17.72 7.19 -16.41
N PHE A 311 -17.70 6.67 -15.17
CA PHE A 311 -18.65 7.05 -14.12
C PHE A 311 -18.60 8.56 -13.86
N LEU A 312 -17.41 9.14 -13.65
CA LEU A 312 -17.24 10.57 -13.43
C LEU A 312 -17.72 11.40 -14.61
N GLN A 313 -17.43 10.97 -15.85
CA GLN A 313 -17.90 11.66 -17.05
C GLN A 313 -19.43 11.62 -17.18
N TYR A 314 -20.05 10.48 -16.88
CA TYR A 314 -21.51 10.33 -16.90
C TYR A 314 -22.17 11.19 -15.82
N ALA A 315 -21.64 11.16 -14.59
CA ALA A 315 -22.11 12.00 -13.50
C ALA A 315 -21.97 13.50 -13.83
N SER A 316 -20.84 13.92 -14.41
CA SER A 316 -20.62 15.30 -14.86
C SER A 316 -21.64 15.75 -15.91
N LYS A 317 -21.91 14.91 -16.92
CA LYS A 317 -22.94 15.21 -17.95
C LYS A 317 -24.33 15.34 -17.33
N SER A 318 -24.65 14.49 -16.36
CA SER A 318 -25.95 14.51 -15.67
C SER A 318 -26.15 15.79 -14.85
N VAL A 319 -25.12 16.22 -14.10
CA VAL A 319 -25.14 17.49 -13.36
C VAL A 319 -25.32 18.68 -14.30
N LYS A 320 -24.64 18.70 -15.46
CA LYS A 320 -24.76 19.80 -16.45
C LYS A 320 -26.16 19.89 -17.06
N LYS A 321 -26.80 18.75 -17.35
CA LYS A 321 -28.19 18.71 -17.83
C LYS A 321 -29.15 19.26 -16.78
N GLN A 322 -29.04 18.81 -15.53
CA GLN A 322 -29.89 19.29 -14.44
C GLN A 322 -29.74 20.82 -14.24
N LYS A 323 -28.53 21.36 -14.28
CA LYS A 323 -28.30 22.82 -14.19
C LYS A 323 -28.93 23.61 -15.35
N SER A 324 -29.07 22.99 -16.51
CA SER A 324 -29.66 23.63 -17.70
C SER A 324 -31.19 23.57 -17.69
N GLU A 325 -31.78 22.57 -17.03
CA GLU A 325 -33.23 22.31 -17.03
C GLU A 325 -33.96 22.83 -15.77
N SER A 326 -33.26 23.03 -14.64
CA SER A 326 -33.86 23.44 -13.37
C SER A 326 -33.73 24.95 -13.09
N LEU A 327 -34.81 25.68 -13.37
CA LEU A 327 -34.98 27.12 -13.12
C LEU A 327 -35.32 27.46 -11.65
N GLY A 328 -34.72 26.78 -10.67
CA GLY A 328 -34.80 27.20 -9.26
C GLY A 328 -35.13 26.18 -8.17
N VAL A 329 -34.85 24.88 -8.33
CA VAL A 329 -34.89 23.92 -7.21
C VAL A 329 -33.54 23.20 -7.11
N HIS A 330 -32.68 23.70 -6.23
CA HIS A 330 -31.38 23.11 -5.89
C HIS A 330 -31.56 21.82 -5.08
N MET A 331 -31.70 20.68 -5.74
CA MET A 331 -31.43 19.37 -5.14
C MET A 331 -30.19 18.79 -5.81
N SER A 332 -29.02 19.35 -5.48
CA SER A 332 -27.78 18.93 -6.12
C SER A 332 -27.30 17.61 -5.49
N SER A 333 -27.31 16.53 -6.26
CA SER A 333 -26.73 15.23 -5.92
C SER A 333 -25.18 15.24 -5.94
N LEU A 334 -24.58 16.35 -5.51
CA LEU A 334 -23.14 16.56 -5.55
C LEU A 334 -22.48 15.88 -4.34
N TYR A 335 -21.21 15.54 -4.49
CA TYR A 335 -20.41 14.93 -3.44
C TYR A 335 -19.69 16.00 -2.62
N ASP A 336 -19.62 15.82 -1.31
CA ASP A 336 -18.79 16.66 -0.43
C ASP A 336 -17.33 16.24 -0.48
N VAL A 337 -17.11 14.97 -0.79
CA VAL A 337 -15.77 14.43 -0.96
C VAL A 337 -15.72 13.40 -2.08
N ILE A 338 -14.67 13.49 -2.89
CA ILE A 338 -14.26 12.42 -3.79
C ILE A 338 -12.90 11.92 -3.29
N MET A 339 -12.75 10.61 -3.13
CA MET A 339 -11.50 9.98 -2.71
C MET A 339 -11.00 9.05 -3.81
N PHE A 340 -9.84 9.36 -4.39
CA PHE A 340 -9.15 8.49 -5.33
C PHE A 340 -8.18 7.60 -4.56
N ASP A 341 -8.50 6.31 -4.49
CA ASP A 341 -7.71 5.25 -3.88
C ASP A 341 -7.47 4.14 -4.90
N LEU A 342 -6.71 4.47 -5.94
CA LEU A 342 -6.38 3.57 -7.04
C LEU A 342 -4.87 3.42 -7.18
N ASP A 343 -4.42 2.21 -7.48
CA ASP A 343 -3.04 1.93 -7.86
C ASP A 343 -2.88 1.89 -9.40
N SER A 344 -1.68 2.19 -9.90
CA SER A 344 -1.40 2.13 -11.34
C SER A 344 -1.64 0.72 -11.89
N SER A 345 -2.31 0.60 -13.04
CA SER A 345 -2.61 -0.68 -13.70
C SER A 345 -1.40 -1.36 -14.38
N ASP A 346 -0.30 -0.65 -14.64
CA ASP A 346 0.87 -1.17 -15.36
C ASP A 346 2.11 -1.30 -14.46
N ALA A 347 2.46 -2.53 -14.10
CA ALA A 347 3.64 -2.85 -13.31
C ALA A 347 4.97 -2.39 -13.96
N ARG A 348 4.99 -2.10 -15.27
CA ARG A 348 6.19 -1.61 -15.99
C ARG A 348 6.43 -0.12 -15.79
N ASN A 349 5.41 0.63 -15.43
CA ASN A 349 5.52 2.08 -15.23
C ASN A 349 6.00 2.43 -13.81
N GLY A 350 6.27 1.43 -12.97
CA GLY A 350 6.62 1.62 -11.56
C GLY A 350 5.40 1.66 -10.65
N MET A 351 5.63 1.59 -9.34
CA MET A 351 4.58 1.76 -8.35
C MET A 351 4.16 3.23 -8.32
N SER A 352 3.03 3.57 -8.95
CA SER A 352 2.45 4.90 -8.80
C SER A 352 0.99 4.84 -8.38
N SER A 353 0.56 5.91 -7.72
CA SER A 353 -0.83 6.18 -7.41
C SER A 353 -1.03 7.68 -7.54
N PRO A 354 -2.13 8.17 -8.14
CA PRO A 354 -3.12 7.39 -8.89
C PRO A 354 -2.59 6.98 -10.29
N PRO A 355 -3.34 6.18 -11.07
CA PRO A 355 -3.06 5.99 -12.50
C PRO A 355 -3.03 7.32 -13.28
N LEU A 356 -2.25 7.38 -14.36
CA LEU A 356 -2.02 8.61 -15.15
C LEU A 356 -3.33 9.23 -15.68
N GLU A 357 -4.30 8.39 -16.02
CA GLU A 357 -5.62 8.81 -16.48
C GLU A 357 -6.38 9.67 -15.47
N PHE A 358 -6.15 9.48 -14.17
CA PHE A 358 -6.78 10.28 -13.11
C PHE A 358 -6.12 11.63 -12.87
N VAL A 359 -4.94 11.86 -13.46
CA VAL A 359 -4.26 13.17 -13.47
C VAL A 359 -4.67 13.98 -14.71
N ARG A 360 -5.35 13.38 -15.68
CA ARG A 360 -5.78 14.09 -16.88
C ARG A 360 -6.79 15.20 -16.57
N ARG A 361 -6.60 16.33 -17.23
CA ARG A 361 -7.45 17.52 -17.11
C ARG A 361 -8.95 17.24 -17.25
N ASP A 362 -9.36 16.40 -18.20
CA ASP A 362 -10.78 16.08 -18.44
C ASP A 362 -11.41 15.26 -17.31
N VAL A 363 -10.65 14.36 -16.70
CA VAL A 363 -11.10 13.58 -15.53
C VAL A 363 -11.18 14.49 -14.30
N LEU A 364 -10.16 15.32 -14.06
CA LEU A 364 -10.16 16.29 -12.95
C LEU A 364 -11.29 17.33 -13.06
N LEU A 365 -11.58 17.82 -14.27
CA LEU A 365 -12.73 18.70 -14.52
C LEU A 365 -14.06 17.99 -14.27
N SER A 366 -14.16 16.70 -14.61
CA SER A 366 -15.34 15.90 -14.33
C SER A 366 -15.55 15.74 -12.82
N ALA A 367 -14.48 15.40 -12.09
CA ALA A 367 -14.48 15.32 -10.62
C ALA A 367 -14.88 16.66 -9.97
N ARG A 368 -14.25 17.79 -10.35
CA ARG A 368 -14.63 19.12 -9.85
C ARG A 368 -16.10 19.44 -10.11
N SER A 369 -16.63 19.04 -11.26
CA SER A 369 -18.02 19.39 -11.63
C SER A 369 -19.10 18.65 -10.83
N VAL A 370 -18.75 17.52 -10.20
CA VAL A 370 -19.66 16.71 -9.37
C VAL A 370 -19.41 16.90 -7.87
N LEU A 371 -18.41 17.70 -7.47
CA LEU A 371 -18.22 18.16 -6.11
C LEU A 371 -19.17 19.31 -5.76
N SER A 372 -19.55 19.40 -4.49
CA SER A 372 -20.28 20.53 -3.91
C SER A 372 -19.38 21.78 -3.86
N GLU A 373 -19.97 22.95 -3.61
CA GLU A 373 -19.22 24.23 -3.55
C GLU A 373 -18.07 24.19 -2.54
N HIS A 374 -18.27 23.50 -1.41
CA HIS A 374 -17.25 23.32 -0.37
C HIS A 374 -16.58 21.95 -0.44
N GLY A 375 -16.79 21.20 -1.52
CA GLY A 375 -16.27 19.85 -1.66
C GLY A 375 -14.76 19.80 -1.88
N ILE A 376 -14.18 18.65 -1.56
CA ILE A 376 -12.74 18.37 -1.75
C ILE A 376 -12.52 17.07 -2.52
N LEU A 377 -11.49 17.06 -3.36
CA LEU A 377 -10.90 15.86 -3.94
C LEU A 377 -9.70 15.46 -3.09
N ILE A 378 -9.64 14.21 -2.65
CA ILE A 378 -8.54 13.65 -1.86
C ILE A 378 -7.94 12.50 -2.64
N VAL A 379 -6.62 12.46 -2.77
CA VAL A 379 -5.92 11.49 -3.61
C VAL A 379 -4.75 10.92 -2.82
N ASN A 380 -4.68 9.58 -2.74
CA ASN A 380 -3.44 8.90 -2.37
C ASN A 380 -2.45 9.03 -3.52
N VAL A 381 -1.24 9.53 -3.25
CA VAL A 381 -0.21 9.77 -4.25
C VAL A 381 1.06 9.02 -3.88
N ILE A 382 1.50 8.13 -4.76
CA ILE A 382 2.85 7.56 -4.77
C ILE A 382 3.53 8.10 -6.03
N PRO A 383 4.41 9.10 -5.92
CA PRO A 383 5.00 9.74 -7.08
C PRO A 383 6.11 8.87 -7.68
N LEU A 384 6.15 8.79 -9.01
CA LEU A 384 7.25 8.10 -9.73
C LEU A 384 8.60 8.80 -9.51
N ASP A 385 8.56 10.12 -9.56
CA ASP A 385 9.68 11.00 -9.29
C ASP A 385 9.16 12.39 -8.91
N LYS A 386 10.09 13.30 -8.59
CA LYS A 386 9.76 14.68 -8.26
C LYS A 386 9.08 15.42 -9.41
N PHE A 387 9.46 15.16 -10.66
CA PHE A 387 8.89 15.84 -11.83
C PHE A 387 7.42 15.45 -12.05
N PHE A 388 7.10 14.18 -11.86
CA PHE A 388 5.74 13.66 -11.86
C PHE A 388 4.89 14.35 -10.78
N PHE A 389 5.42 14.43 -9.56
CA PHE A 389 4.72 15.11 -8.46
C PHE A 389 4.47 16.60 -8.76
N ASP A 390 5.49 17.33 -9.22
CA ASP A 390 5.37 18.75 -9.58
C ASP A 390 4.34 18.97 -10.72
N THR A 391 4.30 18.06 -11.69
CA THR A 391 3.32 18.08 -12.79
C THR A 391 1.90 17.83 -12.30
N LEU A 392 1.71 16.83 -11.44
CA LEU A 392 0.42 16.54 -10.81
C LEU A 392 -0.09 17.77 -10.05
N VAL A 393 0.76 18.36 -9.21
CA VAL A 393 0.42 19.59 -8.46
C VAL A 393 0.04 20.74 -9.40
N HIS A 394 0.77 20.93 -10.51
CA HIS A 394 0.46 21.97 -11.50
C HIS A 394 -0.92 21.78 -12.14
N GLU A 395 -1.25 20.56 -12.59
CA GLU A 395 -2.56 20.27 -13.18
C GLU A 395 -3.70 20.52 -12.18
N PHE A 396 -3.51 20.07 -10.94
CA PHE A 396 -4.48 20.28 -9.87
C PHE A 396 -4.70 21.77 -9.58
N ARG A 397 -3.64 22.60 -9.47
CA ARG A 397 -3.78 24.06 -9.25
C ARG A 397 -4.47 24.79 -10.41
N SER A 398 -4.39 24.25 -11.62
CA SER A 398 -5.05 24.84 -12.79
C SER A 398 -6.58 24.62 -12.82
N ILE A 399 -7.09 23.78 -11.90
CA ILE A 399 -8.50 23.36 -11.84
C ILE A 399 -9.10 23.68 -10.46
N PHE A 400 -8.33 23.53 -9.38
CA PHE A 400 -8.75 23.73 -7.99
C PHE A 400 -8.24 25.03 -7.39
N ASP A 401 -8.98 25.57 -6.42
CA ASP A 401 -8.72 26.90 -5.88
C ASP A 401 -7.54 26.85 -4.89
N ASP A 402 -7.53 25.85 -4.00
CA ASP A 402 -6.42 25.58 -3.10
C ASP A 402 -5.99 24.11 -3.16
N LEU A 403 -4.71 23.87 -2.87
CA LEU A 403 -4.14 22.54 -2.67
C LEU A 403 -3.50 22.41 -1.29
N PHE A 404 -3.59 21.20 -0.75
CA PHE A 404 -2.96 20.80 0.49
C PHE A 404 -2.31 19.43 0.32
N GLN A 405 -1.39 19.11 1.23
CA GLN A 405 -0.80 17.80 1.34
C GLN A 405 -0.69 17.36 2.80
N ILE A 406 -0.71 16.05 3.00
CA ILE A 406 -0.22 15.37 4.19
C ILE A 406 0.89 14.43 3.76
N ASP A 407 2.04 14.51 4.42
CA ASP A 407 3.09 13.48 4.33
C ASP A 407 2.68 12.32 5.23
N VAL A 408 2.65 11.10 4.68
CA VAL A 408 2.28 9.89 5.44
C VAL A 408 3.45 9.40 6.31
N ASP A 409 4.63 10.02 6.20
CA ASP A 409 5.85 9.71 6.95
C ASP A 409 6.35 8.26 6.75
N ASN A 410 5.91 7.61 5.67
CA ASN A 410 6.37 6.27 5.28
C ASN A 410 7.40 6.29 4.14
N GLY A 411 7.81 7.48 3.69
CA GLY A 411 8.81 7.68 2.64
C GLY A 411 8.29 7.54 1.20
N GLU A 412 7.02 7.16 1.00
CA GLU A 412 6.46 6.87 -0.33
C GLU A 412 5.14 7.61 -0.61
N ASN A 413 4.21 7.63 0.35
CA ASN A 413 2.86 8.14 0.15
C ASN A 413 2.71 9.60 0.59
N PHE A 414 2.03 10.37 -0.25
CA PHE A 414 1.45 11.67 0.09
C PHE A 414 -0.05 11.59 -0.07
N VAL A 415 -0.79 12.29 0.77
CA VAL A 415 -2.20 12.57 0.50
C VAL A 415 -2.30 13.98 -0.04
N VAL A 416 -2.75 14.13 -1.28
CA VAL A 416 -2.98 15.44 -1.91
C VAL A 416 -4.47 15.77 -1.84
N ILE A 417 -4.78 16.98 -1.40
CA ILE A 417 -6.16 17.46 -1.23
C ILE A 417 -6.36 18.71 -2.10
N ALA A 418 -7.46 18.74 -2.85
CA ALA A 418 -7.81 19.85 -3.72
C ALA A 418 -9.22 20.37 -3.42
N SER A 419 -9.35 21.67 -3.14
CA SER A 419 -10.63 22.25 -2.76
C SER A 419 -11.31 23.00 -3.92
N VAL A 420 -12.64 22.87 -3.98
CA VAL A 420 -13.45 23.59 -4.98
C VAL A 420 -13.39 25.09 -4.76
N CYS A 421 -13.40 25.53 -3.51
CA CYS A 421 -13.29 26.93 -3.10
C CYS A 421 -12.13 27.15 -2.14
N SER A 422 -11.64 28.39 -2.07
CA SER A 422 -10.53 28.75 -1.19
C SER A 422 -10.88 28.66 0.31
N ILE A 423 -10.03 27.98 1.08
CA ILE A 423 -10.14 27.74 2.53
C ILE A 423 -9.29 28.78 3.26
N LYS A 424 -9.91 29.91 3.62
CA LYS A 424 -9.22 31.11 4.14
C LYS A 424 -8.52 30.92 5.49
N SER A 425 -8.98 29.97 6.30
CA SER A 425 -8.39 29.65 7.60
C SER A 425 -8.55 28.16 7.84
N PHE A 426 -7.48 27.50 8.30
CA PHE A 426 -7.66 26.21 8.97
C PHE A 426 -8.65 26.42 10.12
N PRO A 427 -9.57 25.48 10.37
CA PRO A 427 -10.46 25.59 11.51
C PRO A 427 -9.60 25.68 12.77
N ASN A 428 -9.47 26.89 13.31
CA ASN A 428 -8.87 27.09 14.62
C ASN A 428 -9.76 26.32 15.60
N VAL A 429 -9.15 25.44 16.41
CA VAL A 429 -9.82 24.72 17.49
C VAL A 429 -10.22 25.75 18.56
N THR A 430 -11.25 26.53 18.32
CA THR A 430 -11.85 27.39 19.33
C THR A 430 -12.87 26.54 20.07
N LYS A 431 -12.51 26.13 21.30
CA LYS A 431 -13.34 25.42 22.29
C LYS A 431 -14.26 24.35 21.67
N GLU A 432 -13.76 23.12 21.66
CA GLU A 432 -14.50 21.87 21.44
C GLU A 432 -16.01 22.01 21.65
N GLU A 433 -16.75 22.25 20.57
CA GLU A 433 -18.16 21.89 20.57
C GLU A 433 -18.17 20.37 20.69
N ILE A 434 -18.67 19.87 21.83
CA ILE A 434 -18.63 18.47 22.26
C ILE A 434 -19.25 17.51 21.21
N ASN A 435 -19.95 18.05 20.19
CA ASN A 435 -20.62 17.28 19.14
C ASN A 435 -20.24 17.70 17.70
N SER A 436 -19.14 18.45 17.48
CA SER A 436 -18.72 18.80 16.12
C SER A 436 -18.15 17.59 15.35
N PHE A 437 -18.23 17.62 14.02
CA PHE A 437 -17.62 16.63 13.14
C PHE A 437 -16.11 16.52 13.36
N SER A 438 -15.44 17.63 13.70
CA SER A 438 -14.02 17.63 14.06
C SER A 438 -13.74 16.83 15.33
N SER A 439 -14.58 16.96 16.36
CA SER A 439 -14.47 16.18 17.61
C SER A 439 -14.63 14.68 17.34
N ARG A 440 -15.56 14.33 16.45
CA ARG A 440 -15.80 12.96 16.00
C ARG A 440 -14.62 12.39 15.21
N LEU A 441 -14.01 13.15 14.30
CA LEU A 441 -12.79 12.72 13.61
C LEU A 441 -11.66 12.42 14.60
N ARG A 442 -11.46 13.27 15.61
CA ARG A 442 -10.43 13.10 16.65
C ARG A 442 -10.71 11.93 17.62
N LEU A 443 -11.95 11.41 17.66
CA LEU A 443 -12.26 10.17 18.40
C LEU A 443 -11.61 8.94 17.75
N PHE A 444 -11.55 8.92 16.42
CA PHE A 444 -11.08 7.76 15.66
C PHE A 444 -9.64 7.89 15.17
N LEU A 445 -9.18 9.12 14.93
CA LEU A 445 -7.88 9.39 14.30
C LEU A 445 -6.98 10.23 15.22
N PRO A 446 -5.66 9.96 15.23
CA PRO A 446 -4.70 10.83 15.89
C PRO A 446 -4.80 12.28 15.37
N GLY A 447 -4.89 13.24 16.30
CA GLY A 447 -4.94 14.67 15.95
C GLY A 447 -3.77 15.15 15.09
N ALA A 448 -2.61 14.49 15.22
CA ALA A 448 -1.41 14.77 14.46
C ALA A 448 -1.62 14.74 12.93
N TYR A 449 -2.53 13.91 12.42
CA TYR A 449 -2.83 13.87 10.98
C TYR A 449 -3.58 15.11 10.49
N MET A 450 -4.48 15.68 11.29
CA MET A 450 -5.14 16.94 10.95
C MET A 450 -4.16 18.10 11.07
N ASP A 451 -3.31 18.06 12.09
CA ASP A 451 -2.35 19.12 12.39
C ASP A 451 -1.16 19.12 11.40
N SER A 452 -0.96 18.04 10.64
CA SER A 452 0.08 17.91 9.60
C SER A 452 -0.33 18.40 8.21
N ILE A 453 -1.60 18.80 8.02
CA ILE A 453 -2.10 19.31 6.73
C ILE A 453 -1.38 20.62 6.38
N LYS A 454 -0.67 20.62 5.24
CA LYS A 454 0.08 21.78 4.74
C LYS A 454 -0.50 22.25 3.42
N ARG A 455 -0.76 23.54 3.28
CA ARG A 455 -1.09 24.15 2.00
C ARG A 455 0.14 24.12 1.09
N ILE A 456 -0.04 23.76 -0.19
CA ILE A 456 1.07 23.65 -1.15
C ILE A 456 0.97 24.56 -2.35
#